data_AF-K9WPD1-F1
#
_entry.id   AF-K9WPD1-F1
#
_cell.length_a   1.000
_cell.length_b   1.000
_cell.length_c   1.000
_cell.angle_alpha   90.00
_cell.angle_beta   90.00
_cell.angle_gamma   90.00
#
_symmetry.space_group_name_H-M   'P 1'
#
loop_
_entity.id
_entity.type
_entity.pdbx_description
1 polymer ?
#
loop_
_entity_poly.entity_id
_entity_poly.type
_entity_poly.pdbx_seq_one_letter_code
_entity_poly.pdbx_strand_id
1 'polypeptide(L)'
;MGKRQILLDGNLIAGQEALHQWVLELTDSLHISQVALEVTQQSLLEARDAIRRQKQRLQIQEDALLALTQGLDRLAQQVGTRLNELEARVQKLEVRVAANEDLDRIVTAWAAEQTYTKLPWAVQVALLAREVFSSSVATYELETGDTTRYRSLLVNKILSTSKQLPQSFFGLADLLDYSWKPMVESDRNLSAALLEVRSIPQQRLHNTPLLFALGTTLELATLPEEARPSKPGQSAIALCRAQIGSVSRTTDAREFITTVIEETANDCVTILSRR
;
A
#
# COMPACT_ATOMS: atom_id res chain seq x y z
N MET A 1 130.63 0.27 10.29
CA MET A 1 129.41 -0.18 11.00
C MET A 1 128.27 0.84 11.02
N GLY A 2 128.44 2.13 10.70
CA GLY A 2 127.37 3.13 10.82
C GLY A 2 126.23 3.11 9.77
N LYS A 3 126.45 2.62 8.54
CA LYS A 3 125.43 2.65 7.47
C LYS A 3 124.21 1.74 7.71
N ARG A 4 124.38 0.63 8.44
CA ARG A 4 123.30 -0.36 8.69
C ARG A 4 122.36 0.09 9.81
N GLN A 5 122.90 0.79 10.81
CA GLN A 5 122.15 1.38 11.91
C GLN A 5 121.30 2.56 11.43
N ILE A 6 121.84 3.43 10.57
CA ILE A 6 121.10 4.55 9.97
C ILE A 6 119.94 4.05 9.08
N LEU A 7 120.13 2.94 8.35
CA LEU A 7 119.07 2.31 7.55
C LEU A 7 118.00 1.62 8.43
N LEU A 8 118.40 1.03 9.55
CA LEU A 8 117.47 0.43 10.51
C LEU A 8 116.65 1.50 11.24
N ASP A 9 117.29 2.57 11.73
CA ASP A 9 116.62 3.69 12.38
C ASP A 9 115.74 4.45 11.39
N GLY A 10 116.18 4.64 10.14
CA GLY A 10 115.36 5.26 9.09
C GLY A 10 114.13 4.43 8.71
N ASN A 11 114.24 3.11 8.61
CA ASN A 11 113.09 2.23 8.38
C ASN A 11 112.15 2.15 9.59
N LEU A 12 112.70 2.25 10.81
CA LEU A 12 111.91 2.23 12.03
C LEU A 12 111.13 3.52 12.22
N ILE A 13 111.76 4.67 11.93
CA ILE A 13 111.09 5.98 11.87
C ILE A 13 110.02 5.98 10.78
N ALA A 14 110.34 5.56 9.56
CA ALA A 14 109.36 5.47 8.47
C ALA A 14 108.18 4.51 8.79
N GLY A 15 108.45 3.41 9.50
CA GLY A 15 107.42 2.48 9.97
C GLY A 15 106.56 3.07 11.09
N GLN A 16 107.15 3.84 12.02
CA GLN A 16 106.41 4.56 13.06
C GLN A 16 105.55 5.67 12.48
N GLU A 17 106.06 6.37 11.47
CA GLU A 17 105.35 7.46 10.78
C GLU A 17 104.20 6.90 9.93
N ALA A 18 104.39 5.78 9.25
CA ALA A 18 103.32 5.06 8.56
C ALA A 18 102.25 4.54 9.54
N LEU A 19 102.64 3.98 10.70
CA LEU A 19 101.69 3.56 11.75
C LEU A 19 100.93 4.76 12.32
N HIS A 20 101.60 5.88 12.54
CA HIS A 20 100.96 7.10 13.02
C HIS A 20 99.94 7.63 12.02
N GLN A 21 100.30 7.68 10.73
CA GLN A 21 99.41 8.04 9.64
C GLN A 21 98.18 7.12 9.58
N TRP A 22 98.38 5.82 9.73
CA TRP A 22 97.31 4.83 9.71
C TRP A 22 96.37 4.96 10.92
N VAL A 23 96.92 5.25 12.11
CA VAL A 23 96.13 5.52 13.31
C VAL A 23 95.31 6.81 13.15
N LEU A 24 95.86 7.85 12.53
CA LEU A 24 95.13 9.09 12.23
C LEU A 24 93.99 8.84 11.25
N GLU A 25 94.23 8.14 10.14
CA GLU A 25 93.20 7.78 9.16
C GLU A 25 92.08 6.92 9.78
N LEU A 26 92.44 5.99 10.67
CA LEU A 26 91.49 5.13 11.36
C LEU A 26 90.65 5.92 12.38
N THR A 27 91.25 6.92 13.03
CA THR A 27 90.55 7.83 13.96
C THR A 27 89.58 8.74 13.21
N ASP A 28 89.98 9.30 12.06
CA ASP A 28 89.11 10.10 11.21
C ASP A 28 87.96 9.26 10.63
N SER A 29 88.23 8.03 10.20
CA SER A 29 87.20 7.10 9.72
C SER A 29 86.18 6.73 10.80
N LEU A 30 86.64 6.51 12.04
CA LEU A 30 85.76 6.28 13.20
C LEU A 30 84.91 7.52 13.50
N HIS A 31 85.49 8.71 13.45
CA HIS A 31 84.77 9.96 13.68
C HIS A 31 83.69 10.19 12.61
N ILE A 32 84.01 10.01 11.33
CA ILE A 32 83.04 10.09 10.22
C ILE A 32 81.93 9.06 10.39
N SER A 33 82.26 7.82 10.77
CA SER A 33 81.28 6.77 11.01
C SER A 33 80.34 7.11 12.17
N GLN A 34 80.87 7.72 13.24
CA GLN A 34 80.08 8.12 14.41
C GLN A 34 79.12 9.26 14.09
N VAL A 35 79.58 10.28 13.36
CA VAL A 35 78.73 11.38 12.87
C VAL A 35 77.66 10.83 11.90
N ALA A 36 78.01 9.92 11.00
CA ALA A 36 77.04 9.26 10.13
C ALA A 36 76.02 8.43 10.92
N LEU A 37 76.43 7.78 12.01
CA LEU A 37 75.55 7.03 12.90
C LEU A 37 74.56 7.95 13.63
N GLU A 38 75.01 9.10 14.12
CA GLU A 38 74.15 10.10 14.75
C GLU A 38 73.13 10.68 13.77
N VAL A 39 73.56 11.03 12.55
CA VAL A 39 72.66 11.55 11.50
C VAL A 39 71.64 10.50 11.05
N THR A 40 72.06 9.24 10.89
CA THR A 40 71.14 8.14 10.54
C THR A 40 70.18 7.83 11.67
N GLN A 41 70.62 7.88 12.93
CA GLN A 41 69.76 7.73 14.09
C GLN A 41 68.71 8.85 14.18
N GLN A 42 69.12 10.10 13.98
CA GLN A 42 68.22 11.26 13.98
C GLN A 42 67.15 11.14 12.89
N SER A 43 67.56 10.83 11.66
CA SER A 43 66.63 10.65 10.52
C SER A 43 65.69 9.46 10.71
N LEU A 44 66.14 8.35 11.32
CA LEU A 44 65.26 7.22 11.68
C LEU A 44 64.23 7.60 12.75
N LEU A 45 64.61 8.42 13.73
CA LEU A 45 63.68 8.92 14.74
C LEU A 45 62.61 9.81 14.11
N GLU A 46 63.02 10.74 13.24
CA GLU A 46 62.11 11.60 12.49
C GLU A 46 61.16 10.80 11.59
N ALA A 47 61.70 9.82 10.85
CA ALA A 47 60.90 8.92 10.02
C ALA A 47 59.89 8.12 10.86
N ARG A 48 60.31 7.59 12.01
CA ARG A 48 59.43 6.87 12.94
C ARG A 48 58.29 7.76 13.44
N ASP A 49 58.60 9.00 13.81
CA ASP A 49 57.60 9.93 14.33
C ASP A 49 56.67 10.45 13.22
N ALA A 50 57.15 10.55 11.98
CA ALA A 50 56.30 10.78 10.81
C ALA A 50 55.35 9.60 10.55
N ILE A 51 55.85 8.35 10.59
CA ILE A 51 55.05 7.13 10.44
C ILE A 51 53.97 7.04 11.52
N ARG A 52 54.31 7.36 12.78
CA ARG A 52 53.34 7.38 13.89
C ARG A 52 52.23 8.40 13.66
N ARG A 53 52.58 9.62 13.23
CA ARG A 53 51.60 10.67 12.90
C ARG A 53 50.71 10.27 11.73
N GLN A 54 51.28 9.62 10.71
CA GLN A 54 50.51 9.14 9.56
C GLN A 54 49.54 8.03 9.96
N LYS A 55 49.96 7.08 10.81
CA LYS A 55 49.08 6.03 11.35
C LYS A 55 47.91 6.63 12.15
N GLN A 56 48.18 7.63 12.99
CA GLN A 56 47.12 8.32 13.73
C GLN A 56 46.14 9.04 12.81
N ARG A 57 46.62 9.72 11.76
CA ARG A 57 45.75 10.37 10.76
C ARG A 57 44.89 9.36 10.01
N LEU A 58 45.47 8.23 9.60
CA LEU A 58 44.72 7.14 8.95
C LEU A 58 43.59 6.63 9.84
N GLN A 59 43.88 6.43 11.13
CA GLN A 59 42.87 5.95 12.07
C GLN A 59 41.73 6.96 12.27
N ILE A 60 42.05 8.26 12.38
CA ILE A 60 41.03 9.32 12.44
C ILE A 60 40.18 9.35 11.16
N GLN A 61 40.79 9.12 9.99
CA GLN A 61 40.08 9.07 8.72
C GLN A 61 39.18 7.83 8.62
N GLU A 62 39.64 6.67 9.06
CA GLU A 62 38.84 5.43 9.13
C GLU A 62 37.61 5.62 10.03
N ASP A 63 37.80 6.20 11.21
CA ASP A 63 36.70 6.49 12.14
C ASP A 63 35.69 7.49 11.55
N ALA A 64 36.18 8.53 10.86
CA ALA A 64 35.33 9.51 10.18
C ALA A 64 34.54 8.89 9.01
N LEU A 65 35.16 7.99 8.24
CA LEU A 65 34.49 7.26 7.17
C LEU A 65 33.41 6.33 7.73
N LEU A 66 33.69 5.60 8.81
CA LEU A 66 32.70 4.76 9.47
C LEU A 66 31.51 5.57 10.00
N ALA A 67 31.77 6.72 10.62
CA ALA A 67 30.73 7.63 11.08
C ALA A 67 29.88 8.17 9.92
N LEU A 68 30.51 8.49 8.78
CA LEU A 68 29.82 8.94 7.58
C LEU A 68 28.92 7.83 7.00
N THR A 69 29.42 6.59 6.90
CA THR A 69 28.63 5.45 6.42
C THR A 69 27.42 5.22 7.32
N GLN A 70 27.59 5.23 8.64
CA GLN A 70 26.48 5.10 9.59
C GLN A 70 25.47 6.25 9.46
N GLY A 71 25.94 7.47 9.21
CA GLY A 71 25.09 8.63 8.95
C GLY A 71 24.26 8.47 7.68
N LEU A 72 24.88 7.98 6.61
CA LEU A 72 24.22 7.69 5.33
C LEU A 72 23.18 6.57 5.46
N ASP A 73 23.50 5.49 6.19
CA ASP A 73 22.56 4.39 6.42
C ASP A 73 21.32 4.85 7.19
N ARG A 74 21.51 5.68 8.23
CA ARG A 74 20.39 6.27 8.98
C ARG A 74 19.54 7.19 8.11
N LEU A 75 20.18 8.01 7.26
CA LEU A 75 19.47 8.89 6.36
C LEU A 75 18.70 8.08 5.30
N ALA A 76 19.29 7.05 4.74
CA ALA A 76 18.64 6.14 3.79
C ALA A 76 17.42 5.45 4.42
N GLN A 77 17.53 5.00 5.67
CA GLN A 77 16.40 4.43 6.42
C GLN A 77 15.30 5.47 6.65
N GLN A 78 15.64 6.68 7.09
CA GLN A 78 14.66 7.76 7.32
C GLN A 78 13.96 8.20 6.05
N VAL A 79 14.69 8.26 4.93
CA VAL A 79 14.12 8.56 3.62
C VAL A 79 13.22 7.42 3.17
N GLY A 80 13.64 6.15 3.32
CA GLY A 80 12.83 4.98 3.01
C GLY A 80 11.51 4.95 3.78
N THR A 81 11.54 5.21 5.08
CA THR A 81 10.31 5.28 5.89
C THR A 81 9.39 6.41 5.44
N ARG A 82 9.94 7.60 5.16
CA ARG A 82 9.15 8.73 4.69
C ARG A 82 8.54 8.50 3.30
N LEU A 83 9.27 7.85 2.39
CA LEU A 83 8.76 7.50 1.07
C LEU A 83 7.61 6.51 1.19
N ASN A 84 7.75 5.46 2.01
CA ASN A 84 6.68 4.50 2.24
C ASN A 84 5.43 5.15 2.87
N GLU A 85 5.61 6.08 3.82
CA GLU A 85 4.51 6.84 4.41
C GLU A 85 3.81 7.74 3.37
N LEU A 86 4.58 8.38 2.49
CA LEU A 86 4.03 9.22 1.43
C LEU A 86 3.30 8.38 0.39
N GLU A 87 3.86 7.25 -0.03
CA GLU A 87 3.24 6.31 -0.97
C GLU A 87 1.91 5.77 -0.42
N ALA A 88 1.88 5.33 0.83
CA ALA A 88 0.64 4.91 1.49
C ALA A 88 -0.40 6.03 1.59
N ARG A 89 0.04 7.29 1.77
CA ARG A 89 -0.87 8.45 1.77
C ARG A 89 -1.39 8.77 0.38
N VAL A 90 -0.55 8.66 -0.65
CA VAL A 90 -0.94 8.88 -2.05
C VAL A 90 -1.96 7.83 -2.47
N GLN A 91 -1.69 6.54 -2.22
CA GLN A 91 -2.63 5.46 -2.52
C GLN A 91 -4.00 5.69 -1.87
N LYS A 92 -4.04 6.04 -0.57
CA LYS A 92 -5.30 6.36 0.12
C LYS A 92 -6.05 7.54 -0.51
N LEU A 93 -5.32 8.54 -1.02
CA LEU A 93 -5.93 9.68 -1.70
C LEU A 93 -6.45 9.30 -3.09
N GLU A 94 -5.69 8.53 -3.86
CA GLU A 94 -6.08 8.04 -5.18
C GLU A 94 -7.35 7.20 -5.12
N VAL A 95 -7.41 6.24 -4.19
CA VAL A 95 -8.58 5.38 -3.98
C VAL A 95 -9.80 6.22 -3.58
N ARG A 96 -9.62 7.23 -2.73
CA ARG A 96 -10.70 8.15 -2.35
C ARG A 96 -11.18 9.02 -3.51
N VAL A 97 -10.26 9.50 -4.36
CA VAL A 97 -10.60 10.31 -5.54
C VAL A 97 -11.37 9.45 -6.54
N ALA A 98 -10.84 8.26 -6.87
CA ALA A 98 -11.50 7.31 -7.76
C ALA A 98 -12.91 6.93 -7.25
N ALA A 99 -13.07 6.67 -5.96
CA ALA A 99 -14.36 6.37 -5.34
C ALA A 99 -15.36 7.55 -5.46
N ASN A 100 -14.90 8.80 -5.28
CA ASN A 100 -15.76 9.97 -5.48
C ASN A 100 -16.14 10.15 -6.95
N GLU A 101 -15.19 10.02 -7.87
CA GLU A 101 -15.42 10.19 -9.31
C GLU A 101 -16.37 9.12 -9.85
N ASP A 102 -16.18 7.86 -9.47
CA ASP A 102 -17.06 6.76 -9.85
C ASP A 102 -18.48 6.99 -9.32
N LEU A 103 -18.61 7.34 -8.03
CA LEU A 103 -19.92 7.62 -7.44
C LEU A 103 -20.61 8.80 -8.14
N ASP A 104 -19.91 9.91 -8.33
CA ASP A 104 -20.48 11.09 -8.98
C ASP A 104 -20.86 10.77 -10.43
N ARG A 105 -20.03 10.06 -11.19
CA ARG A 105 -20.34 9.64 -12.56
C ARG A 105 -21.60 8.77 -12.61
N ILE A 106 -21.66 7.72 -11.79
CA ILE A 106 -22.77 6.75 -11.78
C ILE A 106 -24.07 7.44 -11.37
N VAL A 107 -24.04 8.22 -10.28
CA VAL A 107 -25.24 8.90 -9.79
C VAL A 107 -25.68 10.00 -10.74
N THR A 108 -24.76 10.75 -11.37
CA THR A 108 -25.12 11.79 -12.33
C THR A 108 -25.73 11.20 -13.60
N ALA A 109 -25.19 10.08 -14.10
CA ALA A 109 -25.76 9.37 -15.25
C ALA A 109 -27.18 8.86 -14.94
N TRP A 110 -27.39 8.32 -13.75
CA TRP A 110 -28.72 7.90 -13.30
C TRP A 110 -29.68 9.08 -13.12
N ALA A 111 -29.24 10.16 -12.47
CA ALA A 111 -30.02 11.38 -12.26
C ALA A 111 -30.43 12.08 -13.57
N ALA A 112 -29.59 11.96 -14.60
CA ALA A 112 -29.87 12.47 -15.94
C ALA A 112 -30.74 11.52 -16.78
N GLU A 113 -31.30 10.46 -16.18
CA GLU A 113 -32.12 9.45 -16.86
C GLU A 113 -31.38 8.81 -18.05
N GLN A 114 -30.07 8.59 -17.92
CA GLN A 114 -29.28 7.89 -18.95
C GLN A 114 -29.18 6.39 -18.67
N THR A 115 -29.25 5.99 -17.39
CA THR A 115 -29.18 4.59 -16.96
C THR A 115 -30.52 4.12 -16.36
N TYR A 116 -30.86 2.85 -16.62
CA TYR A 116 -31.99 2.14 -16.01
C TYR A 116 -33.41 2.73 -16.21
N THR A 117 -33.60 3.64 -17.17
CA THR A 117 -34.85 4.41 -17.38
C THR A 117 -36.13 3.58 -17.56
N LYS A 118 -36.01 2.39 -18.15
CA LYS A 118 -37.15 1.49 -18.40
C LYS A 118 -37.48 0.58 -17.22
N LEU A 119 -36.63 0.58 -16.19
CA LEU A 119 -36.78 -0.29 -15.04
C LEU A 119 -37.60 0.39 -13.93
N PRO A 120 -38.30 -0.37 -13.08
CA PRO A 120 -39.00 0.17 -11.93
C PRO A 120 -38.02 0.67 -10.88
N TRP A 121 -38.41 1.70 -10.14
CA TRP A 121 -37.57 2.36 -9.12
C TRP A 121 -36.88 1.39 -8.16
N ALA A 122 -37.57 0.38 -7.64
CA ALA A 122 -36.98 -0.59 -6.71
C ALA A 122 -35.82 -1.39 -7.33
N VAL A 123 -35.94 -1.74 -8.62
CA VAL A 123 -34.90 -2.44 -9.39
C VAL A 123 -33.76 -1.47 -9.75
N GLN A 124 -34.09 -0.23 -10.12
CA GLN A 124 -33.08 0.80 -10.38
C GLN A 124 -32.18 1.03 -9.16
N VAL A 125 -32.77 1.14 -7.96
CA VAL A 125 -32.01 1.36 -6.72
C VAL A 125 -31.07 0.17 -6.43
N ALA A 126 -31.54 -1.06 -6.61
CA ALA A 126 -30.71 -2.26 -6.40
C ALA A 126 -29.54 -2.36 -7.40
N LEU A 127 -29.80 -2.07 -8.68
CA LEU A 127 -28.75 -2.08 -9.71
C LEU A 127 -27.77 -0.91 -9.54
N LEU A 128 -28.25 0.28 -9.19
CA LEU A 128 -27.43 1.45 -8.90
C LEU A 128 -26.51 1.18 -7.71
N ALA A 129 -27.05 0.62 -6.62
CA ALA A 129 -26.23 0.22 -5.47
C ALA A 129 -25.16 -0.79 -5.90
N ARG A 130 -25.54 -1.81 -6.69
CA ARG A 130 -24.58 -2.82 -7.17
C ARG A 130 -23.49 -2.22 -8.05
N GLU A 131 -23.84 -1.30 -8.94
CA GLU A 131 -22.88 -0.61 -9.81
C GLU A 131 -21.89 0.22 -8.96
N VAL A 132 -22.38 1.00 -8.00
CA VAL A 132 -21.54 1.81 -7.11
C VAL A 132 -20.60 0.92 -6.28
N PHE A 133 -21.10 -0.14 -5.65
CA PHE A 133 -20.26 -1.03 -4.83
C PHE A 133 -19.48 -2.08 -5.63
N SER A 134 -19.68 -2.16 -6.94
CA SER A 134 -18.76 -2.86 -7.85
C SER A 134 -17.58 -2.00 -8.32
N SER A 135 -17.58 -0.71 -7.99
CA SER A 135 -16.55 0.27 -8.37
C SER A 135 -15.49 0.49 -7.28
N SER A 136 -14.66 1.52 -7.45
CA SER A 136 -13.61 1.94 -6.51
C SER A 136 -14.13 2.24 -5.09
N VAL A 137 -15.45 2.42 -4.91
CA VAL A 137 -16.09 2.64 -3.61
C VAL A 137 -15.92 1.45 -2.67
N ALA A 138 -16.04 0.21 -3.16
CA ALA A 138 -15.88 -0.96 -2.29
C ALA A 138 -14.41 -1.20 -1.91
N THR A 139 -13.47 -0.89 -2.81
CA THR A 139 -12.03 -0.87 -2.49
C THR A 139 -11.73 0.16 -1.40
N TYR A 140 -12.35 1.35 -1.46
CA TYR A 140 -12.22 2.35 -0.40
C TYR A 140 -12.73 1.86 0.95
N GLU A 141 -13.92 1.24 1.00
CA GLU A 141 -14.46 0.71 2.27
C GLU A 141 -13.53 -0.36 2.86
N LEU A 142 -12.93 -1.20 2.00
CA LEU A 142 -12.00 -2.25 2.42
C LEU A 142 -10.66 -1.69 2.93
N GLU A 143 -10.09 -0.68 2.26
CA GLU A 143 -8.80 -0.11 2.65
C GLU A 143 -8.88 0.84 3.85
N THR A 144 -10.00 1.55 4.01
CA THR A 144 -10.14 2.57 5.06
C THR A 144 -10.97 2.11 6.26
N GLY A 145 -11.80 1.08 6.09
CA GLY A 145 -12.77 0.64 7.10
C GLY A 145 -13.95 1.59 7.30
N ASP A 146 -14.05 2.69 6.52
CA ASP A 146 -15.18 3.62 6.60
C ASP A 146 -16.34 3.13 5.74
N THR A 147 -17.27 2.41 6.38
CA THR A 147 -18.49 1.89 5.76
C THR A 147 -19.63 2.91 5.73
N THR A 148 -19.52 4.04 6.41
CA THR A 148 -20.66 4.93 6.63
C THR A 148 -20.75 6.06 5.61
N ARG A 149 -19.60 6.57 5.19
CA ARG A 149 -19.49 7.77 4.36
C ARG A 149 -20.17 7.61 3.00
N TYR A 150 -19.77 6.60 2.22
CA TYR A 150 -20.30 6.43 0.86
C TYR A 150 -21.73 5.88 0.86
N ARG A 151 -22.07 5.00 1.81
CA ARG A 151 -23.44 4.49 1.98
C ARG A 151 -24.43 5.61 2.27
N SER A 152 -24.15 6.46 3.27
CA SER A 152 -25.04 7.58 3.62
C SER A 152 -25.12 8.63 2.52
N LEU A 153 -24.00 8.91 1.83
CA LEU A 153 -23.95 9.84 0.72
C LEU A 153 -24.78 9.34 -0.47
N LEU A 154 -24.70 8.04 -0.80
CA LEU A 154 -25.53 7.43 -1.85
C LEU A 154 -27.02 7.47 -1.47
N VAL A 155 -27.39 7.12 -0.25
CA VAL A 155 -28.79 7.24 0.24
C VAL A 155 -29.30 8.66 0.03
N ASN A 156 -28.55 9.66 0.47
CA ASN A 156 -28.96 11.07 0.36
C ASN A 156 -29.07 11.54 -1.09
N LYS A 157 -28.15 11.12 -1.98
CA LYS A 157 -28.21 11.48 -3.40
C LYS A 157 -29.37 10.80 -4.14
N ILE A 158 -29.69 9.55 -3.79
CA ILE A 158 -30.87 8.87 -4.36
C ILE A 158 -32.14 9.60 -3.93
N LEU A 159 -32.29 9.90 -2.63
CA LEU A 159 -33.44 10.60 -2.08
C LEU A 159 -33.63 12.00 -2.69
N SER A 160 -32.55 12.74 -2.96
CA SER A 160 -32.64 14.09 -3.55
C SER A 160 -33.01 14.08 -5.03
N THR A 161 -32.68 13.01 -5.74
CA THR A 161 -32.90 12.88 -7.18
C THR A 161 -34.27 12.27 -7.50
N SER A 162 -34.76 11.37 -6.65
CA SER A 162 -36.03 10.66 -6.88
C SER A 162 -37.25 11.57 -6.65
N LYS A 163 -37.85 12.05 -7.75
CA LYS A 163 -39.05 12.90 -7.74
C LYS A 163 -40.36 12.16 -7.43
N GLN A 164 -40.37 10.83 -7.45
CA GLN A 164 -41.57 9.98 -7.33
C GLN A 164 -41.45 8.94 -6.20
N LEU A 165 -40.97 9.34 -5.02
CA LEU A 165 -41.00 8.44 -3.86
C LEU A 165 -42.41 8.38 -3.27
N PRO A 166 -42.91 7.20 -2.88
CA PRO A 166 -44.06 7.10 -2.02
C PRO A 166 -43.76 7.87 -0.72
N GLN A 167 -44.50 8.94 -0.43
CA GLN A 167 -44.28 9.79 0.75
C GLN A 167 -44.74 9.15 2.08
N SER A 168 -45.18 7.88 2.04
CA SER A 168 -45.77 7.17 3.18
C SER A 168 -45.25 5.73 3.24
N PHE A 169 -45.33 5.12 4.43
CA PHE A 169 -45.03 3.70 4.63
C PHE A 169 -45.83 2.86 3.63
N PHE A 170 -45.12 2.04 2.86
CA PHE A 170 -45.73 1.11 1.93
C PHE A 170 -45.48 -0.34 2.39
N GLY A 171 -46.42 -1.23 2.02
CA GLY A 171 -46.20 -2.65 2.16
C GLY A 171 -45.06 -3.06 1.22
N LEU A 172 -43.98 -3.61 1.75
CA LEU A 172 -42.84 -4.05 0.93
C LEU A 172 -43.29 -5.05 -0.15
N ALA A 173 -44.25 -5.91 0.20
CA ALA A 173 -44.81 -6.87 -0.74
C ALA A 173 -45.53 -6.21 -1.91
N ASP A 174 -46.25 -5.12 -1.64
CA ASP A 174 -47.00 -4.38 -2.66
C ASP A 174 -46.04 -3.57 -3.55
N LEU A 175 -44.93 -3.06 -3.01
CA LEU A 175 -43.86 -2.46 -3.81
C LEU A 175 -43.25 -3.49 -4.76
N LEU A 176 -42.90 -4.67 -4.26
CA LEU A 176 -42.34 -5.75 -5.08
C LEU A 176 -43.34 -6.21 -6.16
N ASP A 177 -44.62 -6.34 -5.83
CA ASP A 177 -45.69 -6.66 -6.78
C ASP A 177 -45.94 -5.54 -7.81
N TYR A 178 -45.69 -4.28 -7.45
CA TYR A 178 -45.75 -3.16 -8.38
C TYR A 178 -44.52 -3.11 -9.30
N SER A 179 -43.37 -3.58 -8.81
CA SER A 179 -42.09 -3.52 -9.52
C SER A 179 -42.11 -4.37 -10.79
N TRP A 180 -42.67 -5.58 -10.79
CA TRP A 180 -42.55 -6.44 -11.99
C TRP A 180 -43.57 -6.10 -13.10
N LYS A 181 -44.70 -5.46 -12.78
CA LYS A 181 -45.80 -5.19 -13.72
C LYS A 181 -45.45 -4.32 -14.94
N PRO A 182 -44.68 -3.22 -14.81
CA PRO A 182 -44.35 -2.37 -15.95
C PRO A 182 -43.21 -2.92 -16.83
N MET A 183 -42.59 -4.04 -16.47
CA MET A 183 -41.38 -4.53 -17.13
C MET A 183 -41.67 -5.45 -18.32
N VAL A 184 -40.97 -5.22 -19.43
CA VAL A 184 -40.94 -6.15 -20.57
C VAL A 184 -40.28 -7.47 -20.15
N GLU A 185 -40.69 -8.59 -20.75
CA GLU A 185 -40.17 -9.93 -20.40
C GLU A 185 -38.64 -10.05 -20.52
N SER A 186 -38.05 -9.43 -21.55
CA SER A 186 -36.58 -9.34 -21.71
C SER A 186 -35.91 -8.69 -20.50
N ASP A 187 -36.47 -7.58 -20.03
CA ASP A 187 -35.90 -6.77 -18.97
C ASP A 187 -36.11 -7.45 -17.61
N ARG A 188 -37.21 -8.19 -17.44
CA ARG A 188 -37.46 -9.05 -16.27
C ARG A 188 -36.43 -10.16 -16.17
N ASN A 189 -36.19 -10.89 -17.27
CA ASN A 189 -35.21 -11.97 -17.31
C ASN A 189 -33.79 -11.46 -17.05
N LEU A 190 -33.41 -10.34 -17.67
CA LEU A 190 -32.10 -9.73 -17.46
C LEU A 190 -31.93 -9.23 -16.02
N SER A 191 -32.93 -8.55 -15.46
CA SER A 191 -32.86 -8.03 -14.09
C SER A 191 -32.83 -9.15 -13.06
N ALA A 192 -33.59 -10.23 -13.27
CA ALA A 192 -33.53 -11.43 -12.42
C ALA A 192 -32.16 -12.10 -12.50
N ALA A 193 -31.62 -12.27 -13.71
CA ALA A 193 -30.30 -12.85 -13.94
C ALA A 193 -29.19 -12.00 -13.30
N LEU A 194 -29.26 -10.67 -13.42
CA LEU A 194 -28.28 -9.74 -12.83
C LEU A 194 -28.29 -9.76 -11.30
N LEU A 195 -29.40 -10.11 -10.64
CA LEU A 195 -29.47 -10.20 -9.17
C LEU A 195 -29.01 -11.57 -8.64
N GLU A 196 -28.85 -12.57 -9.51
CA GLU A 196 -28.20 -13.88 -9.24
C GLU A 196 -28.73 -14.65 -8.02
N VAL A 197 -29.99 -14.45 -7.65
CA VAL A 197 -30.53 -14.85 -6.33
C VAL A 197 -30.39 -16.35 -6.02
N ARG A 198 -30.52 -17.24 -7.01
CA ARG A 198 -30.35 -18.70 -6.81
C ARG A 198 -28.92 -19.22 -6.95
N SER A 199 -28.02 -18.42 -7.49
CA SER A 199 -26.60 -18.78 -7.64
C SER A 199 -25.79 -18.40 -6.40
N ILE A 200 -26.37 -17.63 -5.48
CA ILE A 200 -25.72 -17.17 -4.26
C ILE A 200 -25.73 -18.29 -3.19
N PRO A 201 -24.58 -18.64 -2.59
CA PRO A 201 -24.52 -19.60 -1.49
C PRO A 201 -25.41 -19.19 -0.30
N GLN A 202 -26.06 -20.15 0.37
CA GLN A 202 -26.99 -19.90 1.49
C GLN A 202 -26.42 -18.99 2.59
N GLN A 203 -25.11 -19.06 2.86
CA GLN A 203 -24.45 -18.18 3.84
C GLN A 203 -24.50 -16.70 3.47
N ARG A 204 -24.44 -16.37 2.17
CA ARG A 204 -24.53 -14.99 1.68
C ARG A 204 -25.98 -14.51 1.66
N LEU A 205 -26.94 -15.42 1.46
CA LEU A 205 -28.37 -15.11 1.48
C LEU A 205 -28.84 -14.54 2.84
N HIS A 206 -28.27 -15.01 3.95
CA HIS A 206 -28.56 -14.45 5.29
C HIS A 206 -28.21 -12.97 5.44
N ASN A 207 -27.28 -12.47 4.64
CA ASN A 207 -26.84 -11.08 4.71
C ASN A 207 -27.51 -10.19 3.65
N THR A 208 -28.33 -10.76 2.76
CA THR A 208 -28.97 -10.06 1.63
C THR A 208 -30.47 -10.38 1.49
N PRO A 209 -31.28 -10.35 2.59
CA PRO A 209 -32.66 -10.81 2.56
C PRO A 209 -33.59 -9.96 1.68
N LEU A 210 -33.36 -8.65 1.54
CA LEU A 210 -34.17 -7.77 0.69
C LEU A 210 -33.83 -7.93 -0.78
N LEU A 211 -32.53 -8.02 -1.12
CA LEU A 211 -32.08 -8.34 -2.48
C LEU A 211 -32.57 -9.72 -2.93
N PHE A 212 -32.53 -10.71 -2.03
CA PHE A 212 -33.09 -12.05 -2.28
C PHE A 212 -34.60 -11.98 -2.56
N ALA A 213 -35.36 -11.24 -1.75
CA ALA A 213 -36.80 -11.08 -1.97
C ALA A 213 -37.10 -10.38 -3.30
N LEU A 214 -36.32 -9.36 -3.68
CA LEU A 214 -36.48 -8.63 -4.93
C LEU A 214 -36.18 -9.50 -6.15
N GLY A 215 -35.05 -10.20 -6.18
CA GLY A 215 -34.75 -11.07 -7.32
C GLY A 215 -35.63 -12.33 -7.37
N THR A 216 -36.03 -12.90 -6.23
CA THR A 216 -37.03 -13.98 -6.19
C THR A 216 -38.37 -13.52 -6.75
N THR A 217 -38.78 -12.27 -6.49
CA THR A 217 -40.00 -11.70 -7.08
C THR A 217 -39.90 -11.66 -8.61
N LEU A 218 -38.76 -11.23 -9.14
CA LEU A 218 -38.54 -11.17 -10.58
C LEU A 218 -38.49 -12.58 -11.20
N GLU A 219 -37.83 -13.54 -10.57
CA GLU A 219 -37.82 -14.95 -11.01
C GLU A 219 -39.21 -15.59 -11.00
N LEU A 220 -40.03 -15.32 -9.98
CA LEU A 220 -41.40 -15.82 -9.95
C LEU A 220 -42.26 -15.14 -11.03
N ALA A 221 -41.96 -13.89 -11.37
CA ALA A 221 -42.65 -13.15 -12.43
C ALA A 221 -42.24 -13.58 -13.85
N THR A 222 -41.13 -14.31 -14.02
CA THR A 222 -40.69 -14.87 -15.31
C THR A 222 -41.25 -16.27 -15.58
N LEU A 223 -41.92 -16.89 -14.61
CA LEU A 223 -42.61 -18.16 -14.81
C LEU A 223 -43.76 -18.04 -15.83
N PRO A 224 -44.10 -19.14 -16.55
CA PRO A 224 -45.29 -19.22 -17.38
C PRO A 224 -46.55 -18.86 -16.60
N GLU A 225 -47.57 -18.29 -17.27
CA GLU A 225 -48.78 -17.79 -16.60
C GLU A 225 -49.49 -18.87 -15.75
N GLU A 226 -49.39 -20.13 -16.15
CA GLU A 226 -49.95 -21.29 -15.45
C GLU A 226 -49.28 -21.60 -14.11
N ALA A 227 -47.99 -21.26 -13.97
CA ALA A 227 -47.18 -21.51 -12.78
C ALA A 227 -46.87 -20.22 -11.99
N ARG A 228 -47.26 -19.06 -12.51
CA ARG A 228 -47.00 -17.76 -11.89
C ARG A 228 -47.96 -17.53 -10.72
N PRO A 229 -47.46 -17.28 -9.49
CA PRO A 229 -48.32 -16.91 -8.39
C PRO A 229 -49.03 -15.58 -8.68
N SER A 230 -50.29 -15.44 -8.25
CA SER A 230 -51.08 -14.22 -8.48
C SER A 230 -50.44 -12.95 -7.91
N LYS A 231 -49.58 -13.12 -6.90
CA LYS A 231 -48.78 -12.07 -6.24
C LYS A 231 -47.35 -12.56 -5.99
N PRO A 232 -46.43 -12.41 -6.96
CA PRO A 232 -45.06 -12.90 -6.83
C PRO A 232 -44.27 -12.22 -5.70
N GLY A 233 -44.51 -10.93 -5.42
CA GLY A 233 -43.85 -10.19 -4.34
C GLY A 233 -44.24 -10.69 -2.95
N GLN A 234 -45.52 -10.97 -2.72
CA GLN A 234 -46.00 -11.60 -1.48
C GLN A 234 -45.41 -13.01 -1.30
N SER A 235 -45.33 -13.77 -2.39
CA SER A 235 -44.77 -15.13 -2.37
C SER A 235 -43.26 -15.12 -2.09
N ALA A 236 -42.52 -14.19 -2.68
CA ALA A 236 -41.08 -14.02 -2.46
C ALA A 236 -40.74 -13.65 -1.01
N ILE A 237 -41.52 -12.75 -0.39
CA ILE A 237 -41.34 -12.40 1.03
C ILE A 237 -41.66 -13.60 1.94
N ALA A 238 -42.69 -14.38 1.62
CA ALA A 238 -43.01 -15.60 2.37
C ALA A 238 -41.86 -16.62 2.28
N LEU A 239 -41.27 -16.80 1.10
CA LEU A 239 -40.10 -17.66 0.90
C LEU A 239 -38.87 -17.14 1.66
N CYS A 240 -38.59 -15.84 1.60
CA CYS A 240 -37.47 -15.23 2.32
C CYS A 240 -37.60 -15.43 3.84
N ARG A 241 -38.82 -15.28 4.39
CA ARG A 241 -39.10 -15.55 5.81
C ARG A 241 -38.96 -17.01 6.22
N ALA A 242 -39.28 -17.94 5.31
CA ALA A 242 -39.15 -19.36 5.57
C ALA A 242 -37.69 -19.84 5.52
N GLN A 243 -36.84 -19.22 4.69
CA GLN A 243 -35.50 -19.73 4.39
C GLN A 243 -34.36 -18.95 5.06
N ILE A 244 -34.51 -17.63 5.26
CA ILE A 244 -33.39 -16.73 5.55
C ILE A 244 -33.58 -15.99 6.86
N GLY A 245 -34.75 -15.37 7.08
CA GLY A 245 -35.01 -14.57 8.28
C GLY A 245 -36.13 -13.53 8.12
N SER A 246 -36.35 -12.70 9.15
CA SER A 246 -37.47 -11.75 9.17
C SER A 246 -37.17 -10.47 8.38
N VAL A 247 -37.83 -10.30 7.23
CA VAL A 247 -37.91 -9.01 6.52
C VAL A 247 -39.10 -8.19 7.05
N SER A 248 -38.88 -6.88 7.26
CA SER A 248 -39.92 -5.92 7.67
C SER A 248 -41.14 -5.96 6.75
N ARG A 249 -42.35 -5.87 7.34
CA ARG A 249 -43.62 -5.91 6.59
C ARG A 249 -43.93 -4.58 5.91
N THR A 250 -43.52 -3.49 6.55
CA THR A 250 -43.72 -2.11 6.14
C THR A 250 -42.39 -1.40 6.19
N THR A 251 -42.11 -0.58 5.20
CA THR A 251 -40.80 0.10 5.07
C THR A 251 -41.05 1.49 4.50
N ASP A 252 -40.28 2.47 4.97
CA ASP A 252 -40.21 3.80 4.34
C ASP A 252 -39.22 3.78 3.16
N ALA A 253 -39.35 4.70 2.20
CA ALA A 253 -38.46 4.77 1.05
C ALA A 253 -36.99 4.93 1.46
N ARG A 254 -36.71 5.72 2.52
CA ARG A 254 -35.36 5.85 3.10
C ARG A 254 -34.85 4.52 3.67
N GLU A 255 -35.67 3.82 4.43
CA GLU A 255 -35.32 2.55 5.07
C GLU A 255 -35.08 1.45 4.01
N PHE A 256 -35.89 1.44 2.95
CA PHE A 256 -35.68 0.56 1.80
C PHE A 256 -34.34 0.82 1.11
N ILE A 257 -34.07 2.08 0.73
CA ILE A 257 -32.81 2.45 0.07
C ILE A 257 -31.61 2.11 0.97
N THR A 258 -31.69 2.42 2.26
CA THR A 258 -30.62 2.15 3.23
C THR A 258 -30.33 0.66 3.32
N THR A 259 -31.38 -0.17 3.47
CA THR A 259 -31.24 -1.62 3.58
C THR A 259 -30.65 -2.23 2.30
N VAL A 260 -31.13 -1.82 1.11
CA VAL A 260 -30.59 -2.28 -0.17
C VAL A 260 -29.10 -1.92 -0.31
N ILE A 261 -28.74 -0.69 0.04
CA ILE A 261 -27.35 -0.22 -0.03
C ILE A 261 -26.46 -0.99 0.94
N GLU A 262 -26.90 -1.20 2.18
CA GLU A 262 -26.14 -1.93 3.20
C GLU A 262 -25.94 -3.40 2.81
N GLU A 263 -27.00 -4.09 2.36
CA GLU A 263 -26.90 -5.47 1.90
C GLU A 263 -25.94 -5.59 0.71
N THR A 264 -26.06 -4.69 -0.28
CA THR A 264 -25.22 -4.71 -1.48
C THR A 264 -23.76 -4.40 -1.15
N ALA A 265 -23.51 -3.38 -0.32
CA ALA A 265 -22.16 -3.00 0.06
C ALA A 265 -21.47 -4.11 0.87
N ASN A 266 -22.17 -4.71 1.84
CA ASN A 266 -21.64 -5.82 2.63
C ASN A 266 -21.32 -7.04 1.75
N ASP A 267 -22.17 -7.33 0.78
CA ASP A 267 -21.95 -8.44 -0.15
C ASP A 267 -20.73 -8.20 -1.06
N CYS A 268 -20.61 -7.00 -1.64
CA CYS A 268 -19.47 -6.61 -2.47
C CYS A 268 -18.14 -6.62 -1.69
N VAL A 269 -18.11 -6.05 -0.47
CA VAL A 269 -16.92 -6.08 0.39
C VAL A 269 -16.56 -7.52 0.76
N THR A 270 -17.55 -8.37 1.05
CA THR A 270 -17.32 -9.79 1.34
C THR A 270 -16.69 -10.51 0.13
N ILE A 271 -17.15 -10.24 -1.09
CA ILE A 271 -16.56 -10.81 -2.32
C ILE A 271 -15.11 -10.36 -2.49
N LEU A 272 -14.82 -9.06 -2.30
CA LEU A 272 -13.48 -8.51 -2.45
C LEU A 272 -12.52 -9.01 -1.38
N SER A 273 -12.97 -9.17 -0.13
CA SER A 273 -12.14 -9.67 0.98
C SER A 273 -11.74 -11.16 0.85
N ARG A 274 -12.42 -11.92 -0.01
CA ARG A 274 -12.16 -13.35 -0.25
C ARG A 274 -11.24 -13.61 -1.45
N ARG A 275 -10.85 -12.57 -2.18
CA ARG A 275 -9.85 -12.63 -3.25
C ARG A 275 -8.46 -12.42 -2.69
#